data_AF-A0AAE9JIS4-F1
#
_entry.id   AF-A0AAE9JIS4-F1
#
_cell.length_a   1.000
_cell.length_b   1.000
_cell.length_c   1.000
_cell.angle_alpha   90.00
_cell.angle_beta   90.00
_cell.angle_gamma   90.00
#
_symmetry.space_group_name_H-M   'P 1'
#
loop_
_entity.id
_entity.type
_entity.pdbx_description
1 polymer ?
#
loop_
_entity_poly.entity_id
_entity_poly.type
_entity_poly.pdbx_seq_one_letter_code
_entity_poly.pdbx_strand_id
1 'polypeptide(L)'
;MKRFMSYLIVCGTVLTTPTATGSLTPLIPSKDDDTLLVIVPANFTGFLYITEIENINVYGLPQDSTVINFQPGTNLFFNLDFQAQTFIQKIPVAKNVIISETVSFIGVTGVPEGNGTLFFNSSSIPGLTTYNQLELDMEIFNFQSNGIDVKYEVSYGLRQGIDINYSGLWMTRSYPIWPDYQAKEYGILNNQNDPITLSMMCRFPIHTNFYTVNITLINADKSIQPPIILNSTLDIFVKSVSAFSGIKIEGGGPYSIQYELWDPLATTGAQKMKLEKNVSYESDGKTYRLYDVTAEDPIQVRVRNHYYTQHQNQTVQFVEEMHKKWLNFDHAKMPILGCLDMLATFLDESDPDVDEANLIHAYQTAEKIRENHPDKPWMHLAGLIHDLGKIMSVWGEHQWAVTGDTYPVGCAPAESIVYGKASFQGNPDVDHEVYGTPMGKYQEKCGLENLMMTWSHDEYMYQVLVNHGSTLPDEALYAIRFHSFYPYHSHNDYLQFQNERDIQMKPAIMMLNECDLYSKNDETPDIAALKPYYQSLIDQYVPGVVNW
;
A
#
# COMPACT_ATOMS: atom_id res chain seq x y z
N MET A 1 17.11 31.92 9.83
CA MET A 1 18.50 31.75 10.30
C MET A 1 18.72 30.28 10.61
N LYS A 2 19.71 29.62 10.01
CA LYS A 2 20.14 28.28 10.45
C LYS A 2 20.77 28.42 11.82
N ARG A 3 20.34 27.65 12.82
CA ARG A 3 21.03 27.55 14.11
C ARG A 3 22.03 26.40 14.00
N PHE A 4 23.25 26.62 14.48
CA PHE A 4 24.30 25.60 14.51
C PHE A 4 24.41 25.08 15.95
N MET A 5 24.30 23.76 16.12
CA MET A 5 24.73 23.10 17.35
C MET A 5 26.05 22.39 17.06
N SER A 6 27.06 22.67 17.88
CA SER A 6 28.37 22.04 17.81
C SER A 6 28.50 21.10 18.99
N TYR A 7 28.72 19.81 18.71
CA TYR A 7 29.01 18.80 19.72
C TYR A 7 30.48 18.38 19.60
N LEU A 8 31.15 18.23 20.75
CA LEU A 8 32.49 17.64 20.84
C LEU A 8 32.33 16.12 20.82
N ILE A 9 33.07 15.45 19.96
CA ILE A 9 32.99 13.99 19.79
C ILE A 9 34.34 13.35 20.16
N VAL A 10 34.27 12.22 20.85
CA VAL A 10 35.42 11.41 21.27
C VAL A 10 35.79 10.44 20.15
N CYS A 11 37.09 10.21 19.94
CA CYS A 11 37.62 9.27 18.95
C CYS A 11 37.03 7.86 19.15
N GLY A 12 36.62 7.22 18.06
CA GLY A 12 35.95 5.91 18.10
C GLY A 12 34.42 5.97 18.17
N THR A 13 33.83 7.15 18.32
CA THR A 13 32.38 7.35 18.19
C THR A 13 31.91 6.89 16.80
N VAL A 14 30.86 6.07 16.73
CA VAL A 14 30.24 5.69 15.45
C VAL A 14 28.97 6.49 15.24
N LEU A 15 28.94 7.30 14.19
CA LEU A 15 27.74 8.00 13.73
C LEU A 15 27.30 7.38 12.42
N THR A 16 25.99 7.24 12.20
CA THR A 16 25.49 6.55 11.01
C THR A 16 24.59 7.47 10.21
N THR A 17 24.72 7.40 8.89
CA THR A 17 23.76 8.03 7.97
C THR A 17 22.88 6.95 7.37
N PRO A 18 21.54 7.09 7.43
CA PRO A 18 20.64 6.13 6.83
C PRO A 18 20.72 6.25 5.31
N THR A 19 20.91 5.13 4.63
CA THR A 19 20.66 5.01 3.20
C THR A 19 19.16 4.79 2.95
N ALA A 20 18.73 4.80 1.68
CA ALA A 20 17.35 4.51 1.29
C ALA A 20 16.82 3.15 1.80
N THR A 21 17.71 2.22 2.18
CA THR A 21 17.37 0.88 2.69
C THR A 21 17.51 0.74 4.20
N GLY A 22 17.80 1.83 4.92
CA GLY A 22 18.08 1.78 6.36
C GLY A 22 19.45 1.25 6.74
N SER A 23 20.26 0.89 5.76
CA SER A 23 21.64 0.49 6.00
C SER A 23 22.50 1.72 6.31
N LEU A 24 23.57 1.51 7.07
CA LEU A 24 24.28 2.57 7.76
C LEU A 24 25.68 2.72 7.18
N THR A 25 26.02 3.93 6.75
CA THR A 25 27.42 4.27 6.52
C THR A 25 28.00 4.83 7.82
N PRO A 26 28.94 4.14 8.47
CA PRO A 26 29.57 4.63 9.68
C PRO A 26 30.53 5.79 9.35
N LEU A 27 30.29 6.93 9.98
CA LEU A 27 31.23 8.01 10.17
C LEU A 27 31.97 7.74 11.49
N ILE A 28 33.26 7.47 11.39
CA ILE A 28 34.15 7.24 12.52
C ILE A 28 35.12 8.43 12.57
N PRO A 29 34.99 9.35 13.54
CA PRO A 29 35.96 10.43 13.74
C PRO A 29 37.35 9.84 13.94
N SER A 30 38.33 10.45 13.27
CA SER A 30 39.69 9.91 13.21
C SER A 30 40.58 10.43 14.35
N LYS A 31 40.10 11.41 15.11
CA LYS A 31 40.79 12.09 16.21
C LYS A 31 39.79 12.53 17.27
N ASP A 32 40.26 12.64 18.51
CA ASP A 32 39.53 13.33 19.58
C ASP A 32 39.30 14.80 19.18
N ASP A 33 38.16 15.37 19.58
CA ASP A 33 37.76 16.76 19.34
C ASP A 33 37.37 17.12 17.88
N ASP A 34 37.16 16.12 17.02
CA ASP A 34 36.52 16.34 15.71
C ASP A 34 35.11 16.95 15.91
N THR A 35 34.80 18.02 15.16
CA THR A 35 33.54 18.77 15.32
C THR A 35 32.48 18.24 14.35
N LEU A 36 31.40 17.65 14.88
CA LEU A 36 30.21 17.34 14.08
C LEU A 36 29.32 18.57 13.97
N LEU A 37 29.08 19.00 12.73
CA LEU A 37 28.12 20.06 12.43
C LEU A 37 26.79 19.45 12.00
N VAL A 38 25.82 19.42 12.92
CA VAL A 38 24.45 19.02 12.60
C VAL A 38 23.68 20.26 12.11
N ILE A 39 23.33 20.29 10.83
CA ILE A 39 22.53 21.38 10.25
C ILE A 39 21.05 21.05 10.46
N VAL A 40 20.45 21.69 11.46
CA VAL A 40 19.01 21.52 11.77
C VAL A 40 18.20 22.67 11.13
N PRO A 41 17.01 22.42 10.57
CA PRO A 41 16.07 23.47 10.20
C PRO A 41 15.76 24.40 11.40
N ALA A 42 15.33 25.62 11.13
CA ALA A 42 15.07 26.60 12.19
C ALA A 42 13.95 26.12 13.16
N ASN A 43 14.08 26.44 14.45
CA ASN A 43 13.15 26.13 15.56
C ASN A 43 13.21 24.72 16.15
N PHE A 44 14.37 24.07 16.06
CA PHE A 44 14.58 22.76 16.67
C PHE A 44 15.21 22.86 18.07
N THR A 45 14.65 22.17 19.06
CA THR A 45 15.28 21.90 20.37
C THR A 45 15.22 20.40 20.65
N GLY A 46 16.38 19.79 20.89
CA GLY A 46 16.52 18.36 21.19
C GLY A 46 17.91 18.06 21.76
N PHE A 47 18.09 16.86 22.30
CA PHE A 47 19.37 16.38 22.84
C PHE A 47 19.93 15.28 21.93
N LEU A 48 21.18 15.41 21.49
CA LEU A 48 21.91 14.36 20.78
C LEU A 48 22.61 13.46 21.81
N TYR A 49 22.35 12.16 21.81
CA TYR A 49 22.96 11.18 22.70
C TYR A 49 23.85 10.26 21.86
N ILE A 50 25.13 10.27 22.17
CA ILE A 50 26.17 9.50 21.51
C ILE A 50 26.76 8.56 22.58
N THR A 51 26.90 7.29 22.24
CA THR A 51 27.42 6.23 23.13
C THR A 51 28.56 5.48 22.43
N GLU A 52 29.50 4.93 23.21
CA GLU A 52 30.70 4.21 22.73
C GLU A 52 30.41 2.74 22.36
N ILE A 53 29.16 2.29 22.46
CA ILE A 53 28.79 0.88 22.24
C ILE A 53 28.56 0.62 20.75
N GLU A 54 29.26 -0.37 20.21
CA GLU A 54 29.02 -0.93 18.89
C GLU A 54 27.56 -1.46 18.82
N ASN A 55 26.80 -1.05 17.80
CA ASN A 55 25.39 -1.42 17.51
C ASN A 55 24.26 -0.54 18.08
N ILE A 56 24.54 0.70 18.51
CA ILE A 56 23.49 1.69 18.77
C ILE A 56 23.39 2.67 17.59
N ASN A 57 22.20 2.72 16.99
CA ASN A 57 21.94 3.54 15.82
C ASN A 57 21.24 4.82 16.23
N VAL A 58 21.78 6.00 15.87
CA VAL A 58 21.29 7.29 16.38
C VAL A 58 20.88 8.22 15.24
N TYR A 59 19.59 8.55 15.11
CA TYR A 59 19.09 9.41 14.01
C TYR A 59 18.15 10.54 14.47
N GLY A 60 18.38 11.71 13.89
CA GLY A 60 17.38 12.78 13.85
C GLY A 60 16.49 12.61 12.63
N LEU A 61 15.17 12.66 12.83
CA LEU A 61 14.20 12.68 11.75
C LEU A 61 13.89 14.15 11.38
N PRO A 62 14.18 14.63 10.17
CA PRO A 62 13.70 15.92 9.69
C PRO A 62 12.17 15.95 9.59
N GLN A 63 11.54 17.12 9.80
CA GLN A 63 10.09 17.32 9.58
C GLN A 63 9.65 17.03 8.13
N ASP A 64 10.60 17.05 7.20
CA ASP A 64 10.41 16.88 5.76
C ASP A 64 10.92 15.52 5.22
N SER A 65 11.38 14.60 6.08
CA SER A 65 11.71 13.25 5.64
C SER A 65 10.43 12.45 5.36
N THR A 66 10.34 11.88 4.16
CA THR A 66 9.13 11.21 3.70
C THR A 66 8.98 9.80 4.28
N VAL A 67 10.04 8.99 4.35
CA VAL A 67 10.05 7.64 4.99
C VAL A 67 11.51 7.24 5.32
N ILE A 68 11.75 6.54 6.45
CA ILE A 68 13.01 5.84 6.72
C ILE A 68 12.73 4.39 7.12
N ASN A 69 13.35 3.44 6.41
CA ASN A 69 13.26 2.01 6.66
C ASN A 69 14.37 1.63 7.65
N PHE A 70 14.09 0.86 8.70
CA PHE A 70 15.12 0.48 9.69
C PHE A 70 15.40 -1.02 9.69
N GLN A 71 16.66 -1.37 9.95
CA GLN A 71 17.08 -2.76 10.16
C GLN A 71 16.91 -3.16 11.64
N PRO A 72 16.76 -4.47 11.92
CA PRO A 72 16.74 -5.04 13.26
C PRO A 72 17.98 -4.67 14.09
N GLY A 73 17.78 -4.19 15.32
CA GLY A 73 18.84 -3.74 16.23
C GLY A 73 18.35 -2.65 17.19
N THR A 74 19.26 -2.13 18.02
CA THR A 74 18.92 -1.08 18.99
C THR A 74 18.96 0.29 18.33
N ASN A 75 17.79 0.81 17.98
CA ASN A 75 17.63 2.10 17.32
C ASN A 75 17.24 3.18 18.35
N LEU A 76 18.01 4.27 18.41
CA LEU A 76 17.82 5.42 19.29
C LEU A 76 17.41 6.65 18.46
N PHE A 77 16.31 7.27 18.86
CA PHE A 77 15.72 8.43 18.17
C PHE A 77 15.76 9.69 19.04
N PHE A 78 15.73 10.86 18.39
CA PHE A 78 15.69 12.17 19.06
C PHE A 78 14.30 12.79 19.13
N ASN A 79 14.09 13.53 20.21
CA ASN A 79 13.00 14.47 20.36
C ASN A 79 13.09 15.56 19.30
N LEU A 80 12.00 15.74 18.55
CA LEU A 80 11.73 17.01 17.90
C LEU A 80 10.69 17.74 18.74
N ASP A 81 11.08 18.84 19.39
CA ASP A 81 10.09 19.75 19.94
C ASP A 81 9.39 20.50 18.80
N PHE A 82 8.25 19.98 18.35
CA PHE A 82 7.38 20.68 17.42
C PHE A 82 6.48 21.65 18.21
N GLN A 83 6.72 22.95 18.02
CA GLN A 83 5.83 24.00 18.52
C GLN A 83 4.41 23.73 17.99
N ALA A 84 3.43 23.63 18.89
CA ALA A 84 2.01 23.36 18.64
C ALA A 84 1.27 24.48 17.87
N GLN A 85 1.91 25.11 16.88
CA GLN A 85 1.40 26.31 16.21
C GLN A 85 0.83 26.05 14.80
N THR A 86 0.78 24.79 14.35
CA THR A 86 0.12 24.44 13.08
C THR A 86 -1.17 23.67 13.34
N PHE A 87 -2.23 24.00 12.60
CA PHE A 87 -3.55 23.34 12.65
C PHE A 87 -3.51 21.83 12.36
N ILE A 88 -2.38 21.35 11.83
CA ILE A 88 -2.14 19.96 11.47
C ILE A 88 -0.88 19.52 12.22
N GLN A 89 -1.04 18.63 13.19
CA GLN A 89 0.06 18.09 14.00
C GLN A 89 0.59 16.81 13.33
N LYS A 90 1.83 16.86 12.85
CA LYS A 90 2.56 15.65 12.44
C LYS A 90 3.21 15.02 13.67
N ILE A 91 3.08 13.72 13.84
CA ILE A 91 3.69 12.94 14.92
C ILE A 91 4.67 11.91 14.35
N PRO A 92 5.69 11.49 15.11
CA PRO A 92 6.50 10.34 14.75
C PRO A 92 5.64 9.08 14.80
N VAL A 93 5.63 8.34 13.70
CA VAL A 93 4.83 7.13 13.57
C VAL A 93 5.68 6.01 12.99
N ALA A 94 5.67 4.84 13.64
CA ALA A 94 6.12 3.61 12.98
C ALA A 94 4.94 2.98 12.23
N LYS A 95 5.10 2.79 10.93
CA LYS A 95 4.13 2.17 10.02
C LYS A 95 4.69 0.87 9.46
N ASN A 96 3.81 0.06 8.87
CA ASN A 96 4.17 -1.21 8.24
C ASN A 96 4.94 -2.12 9.21
N VAL A 97 4.54 -2.12 10.50
CA VAL A 97 5.26 -2.84 11.54
C VAL A 97 4.85 -4.31 11.48
N ILE A 98 5.73 -5.16 10.98
CA ILE A 98 5.52 -6.59 10.85
C ILE A 98 6.50 -7.31 11.77
N ILE A 99 5.95 -8.14 12.66
CA ILE A 99 6.66 -8.86 13.71
C ILE A 99 6.15 -10.30 13.70
N SER A 100 7.00 -11.24 13.28
CA SER A 100 6.69 -12.67 13.34
C SER A 100 6.33 -13.13 14.76
N GLU A 101 5.47 -14.15 14.89
CA GLU A 101 5.14 -14.77 16.18
C GLU A 101 6.35 -15.40 16.89
N THR A 102 7.43 -15.67 16.15
CA THR A 102 8.65 -16.30 16.68
C THR A 102 9.68 -15.31 17.22
N VAL A 103 9.45 -14.01 17.04
CA VAL A 103 10.41 -12.95 17.41
C VAL A 103 9.79 -11.99 18.43
N SER A 104 10.60 -11.52 19.37
CA SER A 104 10.21 -10.46 20.28
C SER A 104 10.52 -9.11 19.65
N PHE A 105 9.59 -8.17 19.78
CA PHE A 105 9.81 -6.77 19.49
C PHE A 105 9.32 -5.92 20.68
N ILE A 106 10.27 -5.27 21.33
CA ILE A 106 10.06 -4.61 22.62
C ILE A 106 10.46 -3.14 22.47
N GLY A 107 9.57 -2.23 22.87
CA GLY A 107 9.84 -0.80 22.94
C GLY A 107 10.02 -0.35 24.39
N VAL A 108 11.16 0.27 24.69
CA VAL A 108 11.46 0.86 26.00
C VAL A 108 11.83 2.33 25.89
N THR A 109 11.46 3.12 26.91
CA THR A 109 11.78 4.55 26.96
C THR A 109 13.26 4.76 27.27
N GLY A 110 13.83 5.86 26.79
CA GLY A 110 15.21 6.24 27.10
C GLY A 110 16.26 5.43 26.34
N VAL A 111 17.48 5.42 26.89
CA VAL A 111 18.64 4.76 26.29
C VAL A 111 18.74 3.30 26.74
N PRO A 112 19.35 2.41 25.93
CA PRO A 112 19.36 0.96 26.17
C PRO A 112 19.96 0.55 27.53
N GLU A 113 20.91 1.33 28.05
CA GLU A 113 21.60 1.06 29.33
C GLU A 113 20.80 1.53 30.55
N GLY A 114 19.72 2.29 30.35
CA GLY A 114 19.01 3.01 31.40
C GLY A 114 17.96 2.21 32.17
N ASN A 115 17.78 0.91 31.89
CA ASN A 115 16.63 0.12 32.39
C ASN A 115 15.30 0.89 32.16
N GLY A 116 15.07 1.24 30.90
CA GLY A 116 13.91 2.02 30.46
C GLY A 116 12.56 1.45 30.88
N THR A 117 11.51 2.26 30.79
CA THR A 117 10.14 1.82 31.02
C THR A 117 9.57 1.19 29.75
N LEU A 118 9.03 -0.02 29.86
CA LEU A 118 8.38 -0.73 28.77
C LEU A 118 7.13 0.02 28.29
N PHE A 119 7.08 0.40 27.01
CA PHE A 119 5.88 1.01 26.43
C PHE A 119 5.20 0.09 25.41
N PHE A 120 5.93 -0.83 24.78
CA PHE A 120 5.43 -1.72 23.73
C PHE A 120 6.04 -3.12 23.85
N ASN A 121 5.24 -4.16 23.63
CA ASN A 121 5.71 -5.54 23.54
C ASN A 121 4.80 -6.33 22.59
N SER A 122 5.38 -6.88 21.53
CA SER A 122 4.65 -7.61 20.49
C SER A 122 3.84 -8.79 21.03
N SER A 123 4.28 -9.43 22.11
CA SER A 123 3.59 -10.60 22.69
C SER A 123 2.37 -10.25 23.56
N SER A 124 2.08 -8.97 23.77
CA SER A 124 1.03 -8.55 24.71
C SER A 124 -0.40 -8.68 24.19
N ILE A 125 -0.58 -8.78 22.87
CA ILE A 125 -1.86 -9.15 22.24
C ILE A 125 -1.60 -10.46 21.48
N PRO A 126 -2.09 -11.62 21.96
CA PRO A 126 -1.79 -12.92 21.36
C PRO A 126 -2.25 -13.00 19.90
N GLY A 127 -1.38 -13.50 19.02
CA GLY A 127 -1.66 -13.69 17.58
C GLY A 127 -1.51 -12.44 16.72
N LEU A 128 -1.19 -11.28 17.32
CA LEU A 128 -1.04 -10.02 16.59
C LEU A 128 0.39 -9.87 16.06
N THR A 129 0.56 -10.06 14.75
CA THR A 129 1.85 -9.97 14.05
C THR A 129 2.05 -8.66 13.29
N THR A 130 0.97 -7.91 13.05
CA THR A 130 1.01 -6.66 12.27
C THR A 130 0.48 -5.50 13.11
N TYR A 131 1.16 -4.36 13.06
CA TYR A 131 0.70 -3.09 13.63
C TYR A 131 0.66 -2.01 12.56
N ASN A 132 -0.53 -1.44 12.32
CA ASN A 132 -0.74 -0.43 11.27
C ASN A 132 -0.04 0.89 11.64
N GLN A 133 -0.18 1.32 12.90
CA GLN A 133 0.30 2.61 13.35
C GLN A 133 0.74 2.62 14.81
N LEU A 134 2.05 2.71 15.07
CA LEU A 134 2.57 2.99 16.41
C LEU A 134 2.84 4.49 16.55
N GLU A 135 2.04 5.22 17.35
CA GLU A 135 2.30 6.62 17.68
C GLU A 135 3.41 6.70 18.74
N LEU A 136 4.54 7.31 18.39
CA LEU A 136 5.75 7.34 19.22
C LEU A 136 6.04 8.77 19.69
N ASP A 137 5.08 9.38 20.39
CA ASP A 137 5.11 10.80 20.77
C ASP A 137 6.25 11.16 21.75
N MET A 138 7.04 10.21 22.25
CA MET A 138 8.04 10.47 23.28
C MET A 138 9.40 10.95 22.76
N GLU A 139 10.14 11.60 23.66
CA GLU A 139 11.40 12.27 23.36
C GLU A 139 12.55 11.32 23.01
N ILE A 140 12.67 10.21 23.74
CA ILE A 140 13.76 9.25 23.59
C ILE A 140 13.19 7.86 23.82
N PHE A 141 13.38 6.97 22.85
CA PHE A 141 12.99 5.57 22.93
C PHE A 141 13.98 4.69 22.17
N ASN A 142 13.95 3.40 22.49
CA ASN A 142 14.57 2.38 21.66
C ASN A 142 13.68 1.15 21.50
N PHE A 143 13.80 0.55 20.32
CA PHE A 143 13.26 -0.77 20.05
C PHE A 143 14.36 -1.82 20.15
N GLN A 144 13.99 -2.99 20.65
CA GLN A 144 14.84 -4.17 20.77
C GLN A 144 14.13 -5.34 20.11
N SER A 145 14.87 -6.08 19.27
CA SER A 145 14.40 -7.34 18.70
C SER A 145 15.45 -8.42 18.82
N ASN A 146 15.00 -9.67 18.91
CA ASN A 146 15.85 -10.85 18.83
C ASN A 146 15.84 -11.50 17.44
N GLY A 147 15.14 -10.94 16.46
CA GLY A 147 14.96 -11.53 15.13
C GLY A 147 15.22 -10.55 14.00
N ILE A 148 15.65 -11.08 12.85
CA ILE A 148 15.96 -10.27 11.67
C ILE A 148 14.73 -9.94 10.80
N ASP A 149 13.60 -10.57 11.10
CA ASP A 149 12.37 -10.48 10.30
C ASP A 149 11.44 -9.34 10.75
N VAL A 150 11.88 -8.51 11.70
CA VAL A 150 11.14 -7.32 12.11
C VAL A 150 11.34 -6.21 11.09
N LYS A 151 10.24 -5.76 10.48
CA LYS A 151 10.22 -4.65 9.51
C LYS A 151 9.36 -3.53 10.06
N TYR A 152 9.86 -2.31 10.01
CA TYR A 152 9.09 -1.10 10.28
C TYR A 152 9.73 0.12 9.65
N GLU A 153 8.89 1.11 9.36
CA GLU A 153 9.31 2.38 8.79
C GLU A 153 8.86 3.50 9.73
N VAL A 154 9.76 4.44 10.06
CA VAL A 154 9.40 5.60 10.87
C VAL A 154 9.31 6.84 10.01
N SER A 155 8.21 7.58 10.12
CA SER A 155 7.97 8.81 9.36
C SER A 155 7.27 9.88 10.21
N TYR A 156 7.37 11.15 9.78
CA TYR A 156 6.51 12.22 10.31
C TYR A 156 5.20 12.26 9.53
N GLY A 157 4.16 11.72 10.15
CA GLY A 157 2.85 11.54 9.51
C GLY A 157 1.74 12.25 10.25
N LEU A 158 0.64 12.46 9.53
CA LEU A 158 -0.65 12.66 10.20
C LEU A 158 -1.12 11.32 10.76
N ARG A 159 -1.82 11.39 11.89
CA ARG A 159 -2.63 10.26 12.36
C ARG A 159 -3.61 9.88 11.26
N GLN A 160 -3.56 8.63 10.82
CA GLN A 160 -4.51 8.10 9.84
C GLN A 160 -5.84 7.74 10.50
N GLY A 161 -6.90 7.60 9.70
CA GLY A 161 -8.17 7.05 10.17
C GLY A 161 -7.98 5.63 10.70
N ILE A 162 -8.69 5.27 11.76
CA ILE A 162 -8.64 3.94 12.38
C ILE A 162 -9.79 3.11 11.82
N ASP A 163 -9.49 1.97 11.23
CA ASP A 163 -10.49 1.07 10.63
C ASP A 163 -10.80 -0.14 11.56
N ILE A 164 -11.69 -1.03 11.11
CA ILE A 164 -11.86 -2.38 11.66
C ILE A 164 -10.67 -3.24 11.19
N ASN A 165 -10.22 -4.20 12.00
CA ASN A 165 -8.97 -4.97 11.77
C ASN A 165 -7.72 -4.09 11.79
N TYR A 166 -7.74 -3.08 12.66
CA TYR A 166 -6.67 -2.09 12.83
C TYR A 166 -6.01 -2.24 14.19
N SER A 167 -4.69 -2.18 14.23
CA SER A 167 -3.90 -2.30 15.44
C SER A 167 -2.82 -1.22 15.51
N GLY A 168 -2.43 -0.87 16.73
CA GLY A 168 -1.49 0.22 16.91
C GLY A 168 -1.09 0.50 18.34
N LEU A 169 -0.54 1.69 18.53
CA LEU A 169 -0.13 2.22 19.82
C LEU A 169 -0.61 3.66 19.97
N TRP A 170 -1.26 3.96 21.09
CA TRP A 170 -1.54 5.32 21.53
C TRP A 170 -0.79 5.62 22.81
N MET A 171 -0.17 6.78 22.89
CA MET A 171 0.53 7.16 24.11
C MET A 171 0.55 8.65 24.38
N THR A 172 0.92 8.98 25.60
CA THR A 172 1.24 10.34 26.03
C THR A 172 2.64 10.74 25.61
N ARG A 173 2.80 11.99 25.16
CA ARG A 173 4.10 12.58 24.77
C ARG A 173 5.15 12.45 25.87
N SER A 174 4.74 12.61 27.12
CA SER A 174 5.66 12.59 28.25
C SER A 174 5.91 11.20 28.82
N TYR A 175 5.39 10.11 28.26
CA TYR A 175 5.63 8.76 28.81
C TYR A 175 7.16 8.48 28.94
N PRO A 176 7.69 8.07 30.12
CA PRO A 176 7.00 7.68 31.35
C PRO A 176 6.93 8.80 32.42
N ILE A 177 7.31 10.03 32.09
CA ILE A 177 7.44 11.18 33.00
C ILE A 177 6.07 11.68 33.48
N TRP A 178 5.97 11.98 34.78
CA TRP A 178 4.80 12.58 35.43
C TRP A 178 5.13 14.03 35.88
N PRO A 179 4.15 14.95 35.95
CA PRO A 179 2.73 14.82 35.58
C PRO A 179 2.47 14.98 34.08
N ASP A 180 1.43 14.29 33.58
CA ASP A 180 0.91 14.51 32.23
C ASP A 180 -0.61 14.36 32.24
N TYR A 181 -1.33 15.37 31.75
CA TYR A 181 -2.79 15.37 31.67
C TYR A 181 -3.21 15.54 30.21
N GLN A 182 -3.81 14.51 29.64
CA GLN A 182 -4.19 14.47 28.22
C GLN A 182 -5.60 13.95 28.04
N ALA A 183 -6.34 14.59 27.13
CA ALA A 183 -7.59 14.08 26.58
C ALA A 183 -7.42 13.95 25.07
N LYS A 184 -7.48 12.73 24.54
CA LYS A 184 -7.40 12.44 23.10
C LYS A 184 -8.65 11.68 22.67
N GLU A 185 -9.20 12.05 21.52
CA GLU A 185 -10.31 11.35 20.89
C GLU A 185 -9.84 10.75 19.56
N TYR A 186 -10.32 9.55 19.28
CA TYR A 186 -9.94 8.71 18.16
C TYR A 186 -11.21 8.27 17.44
N GLY A 187 -11.40 8.74 16.22
CA GLY A 187 -12.51 8.30 15.36
C GLY A 187 -12.21 6.94 14.73
N ILE A 188 -13.22 6.07 14.66
CA ILE A 188 -13.14 4.72 14.11
C ILE A 188 -14.16 4.58 13.00
N LEU A 189 -13.75 4.01 11.86
CA LEU A 189 -14.56 3.79 10.68
C LEU A 189 -15.54 2.60 10.86
N ASN A 190 -16.37 2.66 11.90
CA ASN A 190 -17.45 1.69 12.16
C ASN A 190 -18.82 2.33 11.91
N ASN A 191 -19.08 2.68 10.65
CA ASN A 191 -20.26 3.47 10.26
C ASN A 191 -21.60 2.75 10.48
N GLN A 192 -21.57 1.41 10.51
CA GLN A 192 -22.76 0.58 10.76
C GLN A 192 -23.00 0.34 12.26
N ASN A 193 -22.11 0.83 13.13
CA ASN A 193 -22.15 0.66 14.58
C ASN A 193 -22.22 -0.83 14.95
N ASP A 194 -21.45 -1.65 14.25
CA ASP A 194 -21.38 -3.08 14.49
C ASP A 194 -20.60 -3.37 15.78
N PRO A 195 -20.93 -4.44 16.52
CA PRO A 195 -20.15 -4.86 17.66
C PRO A 195 -18.73 -5.26 17.22
N ILE A 196 -17.72 -4.52 17.65
CA ILE A 196 -16.31 -4.85 17.41
C ILE A 196 -15.62 -5.22 18.71
N THR A 197 -14.66 -6.12 18.61
CA THR A 197 -13.73 -6.51 19.67
C THR A 197 -12.65 -5.46 19.76
N LEU A 198 -12.48 -4.89 20.94
CA LEU A 198 -11.36 -4.04 21.31
C LEU A 198 -10.47 -4.82 22.27
N SER A 199 -9.27 -5.15 21.86
CA SER A 199 -8.20 -5.67 22.72
C SER A 199 -7.21 -4.55 23.01
N MET A 200 -6.85 -4.32 24.27
CA MET A 200 -5.88 -3.30 24.65
C MET A 200 -4.93 -3.83 25.72
N MET A 201 -3.63 -3.65 25.51
CA MET A 201 -2.64 -3.70 26.59
C MET A 201 -2.30 -2.27 27.02
N CYS A 202 -2.78 -1.89 28.21
CA CYS A 202 -2.56 -0.58 28.80
C CYS A 202 -1.40 -0.66 29.79
N ARG A 203 -0.37 0.16 29.60
CA ARG A 203 0.83 0.20 30.42
C ARG A 203 0.99 1.53 31.13
N PHE A 204 1.44 1.47 32.37
CA PHE A 204 1.68 2.64 33.21
C PHE A 204 3.07 2.58 33.81
N PRO A 205 3.84 3.69 33.82
CA PRO A 205 5.13 3.71 34.48
C PRO A 205 4.97 3.48 35.98
N ILE A 206 5.87 2.68 36.53
CA ILE A 206 5.91 2.35 37.96
C ILE A 206 6.40 3.58 38.72
N HIS A 207 5.46 4.43 39.16
CA HIS A 207 5.71 5.57 40.04
C HIS A 207 5.09 5.35 41.42
N THR A 208 5.52 6.15 42.39
CA THR A 208 4.88 6.24 43.71
C THR A 208 3.52 6.97 43.68
N ASN A 209 3.22 7.69 42.59
CA ASN A 209 2.01 8.50 42.46
C ASN A 209 0.88 7.74 41.76
N PHE A 210 -0.30 7.73 42.39
CA PHE A 210 -1.51 7.09 41.89
C PHE A 210 -2.33 8.04 41.00
N TYR A 211 -2.70 7.60 39.81
CA TYR A 211 -3.64 8.30 38.92
C TYR A 211 -4.52 7.31 38.15
N THR A 212 -5.53 7.86 37.48
CA THR A 212 -6.48 7.08 36.68
C THR A 212 -6.39 7.46 35.20
N VAL A 213 -6.70 6.50 34.34
CA VAL A 213 -6.94 6.72 32.91
C VAL A 213 -8.32 6.19 32.58
N ASN A 214 -9.16 7.04 32.00
CA ASN A 214 -10.54 6.72 31.63
C ASN A 214 -10.61 6.50 30.12
N ILE A 215 -11.09 5.34 29.70
CA ILE A 215 -11.35 5.03 28.30
C ILE A 215 -12.86 5.00 28.09
N THR A 216 -13.38 5.92 27.27
CA THR A 216 -14.80 6.08 26.97
C THR A 216 -15.05 5.69 25.53
N LEU A 217 -15.94 4.73 25.30
CA LEU A 217 -16.38 4.37 23.95
C LEU A 217 -17.51 5.30 23.51
N ILE A 218 -17.47 5.75 22.26
CA ILE A 218 -18.43 6.67 21.65
C ILE A 218 -19.20 5.92 20.57
N ASN A 219 -20.52 5.91 20.64
CA ASN A 219 -21.38 5.29 19.64
C ASN A 219 -21.50 6.16 18.37
N ALA A 220 -21.98 5.58 17.26
CA ALA A 220 -22.20 6.31 16.00
C ALA A 220 -23.12 7.53 16.12
N ASP A 221 -24.09 7.51 17.06
CA ASP A 221 -24.97 8.63 17.37
C ASP A 221 -24.35 9.68 18.31
N LYS A 222 -23.05 9.54 18.63
CA LYS A 222 -22.26 10.35 19.56
C LYS A 222 -22.64 10.21 21.04
N SER A 223 -23.51 9.27 21.40
CA SER A 223 -23.72 8.92 22.80
C SER A 223 -22.49 8.22 23.38
N ILE A 224 -22.19 8.48 24.65
CA ILE A 224 -21.01 7.94 25.35
C ILE A 224 -21.39 6.74 26.22
N GLN A 225 -20.55 5.71 26.21
CA GLN A 225 -20.68 4.56 27.09
C GLN A 225 -20.05 4.84 28.48
N PRO A 226 -20.38 4.06 29.53
CA PRO A 226 -19.69 4.17 30.80
C PRO A 226 -18.17 3.96 30.64
N PRO A 227 -17.33 4.82 31.23
CA PRO A 227 -15.89 4.74 31.03
C PRO A 227 -15.29 3.50 31.71
N ILE A 228 -14.34 2.88 31.03
CA ILE A 228 -13.43 1.89 31.61
C ILE A 228 -12.37 2.66 32.40
N ILE A 229 -12.41 2.53 33.72
CA ILE A 229 -11.50 3.23 34.64
C ILE A 229 -10.30 2.33 34.93
N LEU A 230 -9.11 2.78 34.54
CA LEU A 230 -7.85 2.08 34.75
C LEU A 230 -7.01 2.79 35.82
N ASN A 231 -6.49 2.03 36.78
CA ASN A 231 -5.59 2.55 37.83
C ASN A 231 -4.14 2.33 37.43
N SER A 232 -3.28 3.34 37.64
CA SER A 232 -1.87 3.33 37.23
C SER A 232 -0.93 2.41 38.03
N THR A 233 -1.46 1.40 38.71
CA THR A 233 -0.71 0.56 39.66
C THR A 233 -0.04 -0.67 39.03
N LEU A 234 -0.53 -1.12 37.87
CA LEU A 234 0.03 -2.22 37.09
C LEU A 234 -0.45 -2.14 35.63
N ASP A 235 0.23 -2.85 34.74
CA ASP A 235 -0.23 -3.03 33.35
C ASP A 235 -1.55 -3.81 33.32
N ILE A 236 -2.51 -3.36 32.51
CA ILE A 236 -3.86 -3.93 32.44
C ILE A 236 -4.19 -4.31 31.01
N PHE A 237 -4.56 -5.58 30.80
CA PHE A 237 -5.18 -6.03 29.57
C PHE A 237 -6.69 -5.83 29.65
N VAL A 238 -7.26 -5.14 28.66
CA VAL A 238 -8.69 -4.89 28.52
C VAL A 238 -9.16 -5.56 27.24
N LYS A 239 -10.24 -6.33 27.33
CA LYS A 239 -10.95 -6.85 26.16
C LYS A 239 -12.43 -6.51 26.28
N SER A 240 -12.97 -5.84 25.29
CA SER A 240 -14.39 -5.50 25.20
C SER A 240 -14.95 -5.94 23.85
N VAL A 241 -16.23 -6.26 23.81
CA VAL A 241 -16.99 -6.44 22.56
C VAL A 241 -18.19 -5.52 22.64
N SER A 242 -18.22 -4.49 21.81
CA SER A 242 -19.25 -3.45 21.86
C SER A 242 -19.32 -2.71 20.53
N ALA A 243 -20.49 -2.16 20.22
CA ALA A 243 -20.65 -1.23 19.11
C ALA A 243 -20.11 0.15 19.50
N PHE A 244 -19.20 0.73 18.72
CA PHE A 244 -18.70 2.09 18.89
C PHE A 244 -18.02 2.59 17.61
N SER A 245 -18.07 3.89 17.37
CA SER A 245 -17.44 4.59 16.24
C SER A 245 -16.33 5.55 16.67
N GLY A 246 -16.00 5.57 17.97
CA GLY A 246 -14.90 6.37 18.49
C GLY A 246 -14.49 5.96 19.88
N ILE A 247 -13.28 6.36 20.27
CA ILE A 247 -12.71 6.15 21.59
C ILE A 247 -12.17 7.48 22.09
N LYS A 248 -12.51 7.84 23.33
CA LYS A 248 -11.92 8.97 24.04
C LYS A 248 -11.11 8.46 25.22
N ILE A 249 -9.88 8.93 25.35
CA ILE A 249 -8.94 8.56 26.42
C ILE A 249 -8.61 9.82 27.21
N GLU A 250 -8.91 9.79 28.51
CA GLU A 250 -8.64 10.87 29.46
C GLU A 250 -7.69 10.36 30.54
N GLY A 251 -6.43 10.77 30.47
CA GLY A 251 -5.38 10.35 31.39
C GLY A 251 -5.07 11.40 32.45
N GLY A 252 -5.06 11.00 33.72
CA GLY A 252 -4.53 11.78 34.85
C GLY A 252 -3.01 11.67 35.04
N GLY A 253 -2.33 11.01 34.13
CA GLY A 253 -0.90 10.74 34.10
C GLY A 253 -0.48 10.10 32.77
N PRO A 254 0.81 9.78 32.60
CA PRO A 254 1.35 9.18 31.39
C PRO A 254 0.78 7.76 31.13
N TYR A 255 0.49 7.42 29.88
CA TYR A 255 0.05 6.08 29.48
C TYR A 255 0.63 5.64 28.14
N SER A 256 0.70 4.32 27.96
CA SER A 256 0.96 3.66 26.67
C SER A 256 -0.06 2.55 26.46
N ILE A 257 -0.83 2.60 25.37
CA ILE A 257 -1.95 1.70 25.10
C ILE A 257 -1.74 1.07 23.73
N GLN A 258 -1.31 -0.19 23.72
CA GLN A 258 -1.26 -1.02 22.53
C GLN A 258 -2.66 -1.59 22.30
N TYR A 259 -3.18 -1.54 21.08
CA TYR A 259 -4.56 -1.93 20.80
C TYR A 259 -4.71 -2.72 19.50
N GLU A 260 -5.82 -3.44 19.42
CA GLU A 260 -6.35 -4.13 18.24
C GLU A 260 -7.88 -3.97 18.22
N LEU A 261 -8.41 -3.61 17.07
CA LEU A 261 -9.83 -3.62 16.75
C LEU A 261 -10.10 -4.78 15.80
N TRP A 262 -11.03 -5.66 16.15
CA TRP A 262 -11.32 -6.89 15.40
C TRP A 262 -12.82 -7.16 15.38
N ASP A 263 -13.41 -7.57 14.25
CA ASP A 263 -14.83 -7.95 14.20
C ASP A 263 -15.05 -9.41 14.67
N PRO A 264 -15.72 -9.65 15.82
CA PRO A 264 -16.01 -11.01 16.31
C PRO A 264 -17.13 -11.71 15.56
N LEU A 265 -18.08 -10.99 14.94
CA LEU A 265 -19.24 -11.57 14.25
C LEU A 265 -18.92 -12.08 12.84
N ALA A 266 -17.72 -11.77 12.33
CA ALA A 266 -17.10 -12.50 11.23
C ALA A 266 -17.05 -14.02 11.46
N THR A 267 -17.17 -14.51 12.71
CA THR A 267 -17.05 -15.95 13.04
C THR A 267 -18.32 -16.69 13.47
N THR A 268 -19.50 -16.07 13.58
CA THR A 268 -20.73 -16.78 14.06
C THR A 268 -21.97 -16.73 13.15
N GLY A 269 -21.82 -16.23 11.92
CA GLY A 269 -22.86 -16.23 10.89
C GLY A 269 -22.57 -17.10 9.68
N ALA A 270 -21.53 -17.95 9.71
CA ALA A 270 -21.15 -18.81 8.60
C ALA A 270 -22.11 -20.00 8.44
N GLN A 271 -23.35 -19.73 7.98
CA GLN A 271 -23.88 -20.59 6.93
C GLN A 271 -22.84 -20.55 5.82
N LYS A 272 -22.30 -21.73 5.49
CA LYS A 272 -21.40 -21.99 4.37
C LYS A 272 -21.94 -21.34 3.08
N MET A 273 -21.64 -20.08 2.86
CA MET A 273 -21.26 -19.64 1.53
C MET A 273 -19.78 -19.96 1.46
N LYS A 274 -19.46 -21.01 0.69
CA LYS A 274 -18.16 -21.10 0.06
C LYS A 274 -17.95 -19.74 -0.61
N LEU A 275 -17.11 -18.87 -0.06
CA LEU A 275 -16.26 -18.09 -0.95
C LEU A 275 -15.43 -19.17 -1.65
N GLU A 276 -15.79 -19.46 -2.89
CA GLU A 276 -14.89 -20.20 -3.76
C GLU A 276 -13.56 -19.43 -3.69
N LYS A 277 -12.47 -20.16 -3.42
CA LYS A 277 -11.12 -19.63 -3.62
C LYS A 277 -11.14 -18.80 -4.90
N ASN A 278 -10.67 -17.55 -4.86
CA ASN A 278 -10.30 -16.86 -6.10
C ASN A 278 -9.46 -17.85 -6.93
N VAL A 279 -9.85 -18.03 -8.19
CA VAL A 279 -9.32 -19.09 -9.05
C VAL A 279 -7.82 -18.80 -9.27
N SER A 280 -6.97 -19.52 -8.54
CA SER A 280 -5.55 -19.59 -8.88
C SER A 280 -5.41 -20.51 -10.10
N TYR A 281 -4.66 -20.09 -11.11
CA TYR A 281 -4.43 -20.90 -12.30
C TYR A 281 -3.17 -21.74 -12.11
N GLU A 282 -3.23 -23.03 -12.45
CA GLU A 282 -2.06 -23.90 -12.43
C GLU A 282 -1.60 -24.20 -13.86
N SER A 283 -0.33 -23.94 -14.16
CA SER A 283 0.29 -24.31 -15.43
C SER A 283 1.78 -24.60 -15.22
N ASP A 284 2.30 -25.67 -15.83
CA ASP A 284 3.70 -26.11 -15.72
C ASP A 284 4.24 -26.24 -14.28
N GLY A 285 3.36 -26.60 -13.34
CA GLY A 285 3.71 -26.72 -11.92
C GLY A 285 3.85 -25.39 -11.17
N LYS A 286 3.53 -24.26 -11.81
CA LYS A 286 3.45 -22.92 -11.23
C LYS A 286 1.98 -22.56 -10.94
N THR A 287 1.77 -21.75 -9.92
CA THR A 287 0.45 -21.21 -9.54
C THR A 287 0.44 -19.71 -9.82
N TYR A 288 -0.56 -19.23 -10.53
CA TYR A 288 -0.71 -17.84 -10.97
C TYR A 288 -1.99 -17.22 -10.41
N ARG A 289 -1.99 -15.89 -10.29
CA ARG A 289 -3.14 -15.08 -9.87
C ARG A 289 -3.72 -15.54 -8.54
N LEU A 290 -2.83 -15.83 -7.60
CA LEU A 290 -3.24 -16.02 -6.22
C LEU A 290 -3.69 -14.67 -5.69
N TYR A 291 -4.95 -14.58 -5.24
CA TYR A 291 -5.51 -13.39 -4.60
C TYR A 291 -6.09 -13.81 -3.26
N ASP A 292 -5.21 -13.94 -2.29
CA ASP A 292 -5.58 -14.35 -0.94
C ASP A 292 -5.79 -13.09 -0.06
N VAL A 293 -7.04 -12.85 0.30
CA VAL A 293 -7.42 -11.73 1.18
C VAL A 293 -6.76 -11.81 2.56
N THR A 294 -6.35 -13.02 2.97
CA THR A 294 -5.68 -13.31 4.25
C THR A 294 -4.17 -13.43 4.13
N ALA A 295 -3.62 -13.37 2.91
CA ALA A 295 -2.17 -13.44 2.74
C ALA A 295 -1.51 -12.17 3.29
N GLU A 296 -0.45 -12.41 4.07
CA GLU A 296 0.36 -11.38 4.71
C GLU A 296 1.70 -11.21 3.99
N ASP A 297 1.96 -11.94 2.90
CA ASP A 297 3.18 -11.71 2.13
C ASP A 297 3.11 -10.32 1.46
N PRO A 298 4.23 -9.59 1.38
CA PRO A 298 4.22 -8.19 0.94
C PRO A 298 3.69 -7.99 -0.49
N ILE A 299 3.85 -8.97 -1.38
CA ILE A 299 3.36 -8.88 -2.76
C ILE A 299 1.83 -8.97 -2.74
N GLN A 300 1.26 -9.96 -2.05
CA GLN A 300 -0.20 -10.08 -1.91
C GLN A 300 -0.82 -8.88 -1.19
N VAL A 301 -0.14 -8.31 -0.19
CA VAL A 301 -0.61 -7.10 0.51
C VAL A 301 -0.57 -5.87 -0.40
N ARG A 302 0.52 -5.68 -1.17
CA ARG A 302 0.66 -4.62 -2.18
C ARG A 302 -0.47 -4.69 -3.20
N VAL A 303 -0.68 -5.89 -3.76
CA VAL A 303 -1.73 -6.18 -4.74
C VAL A 303 -3.11 -5.94 -4.13
N ARG A 304 -3.35 -6.37 -2.89
CA ARG A 304 -4.60 -6.10 -2.17
C ARG A 304 -4.88 -4.62 -2.01
N ASN A 305 -3.89 -3.86 -1.53
CA ASN A 305 -4.03 -2.42 -1.33
C ASN A 305 -4.24 -1.69 -2.66
N HIS A 306 -3.56 -2.12 -3.73
CA HIS A 306 -3.76 -1.61 -5.09
C HIS A 306 -5.21 -1.76 -5.53
N TYR A 307 -5.75 -2.98 -5.49
CA TYR A 307 -7.13 -3.24 -5.94
C TYR A 307 -8.17 -2.59 -5.05
N TYR A 308 -8.01 -2.58 -3.71
CA TYR A 308 -8.95 -1.86 -2.84
C TYR A 308 -8.96 -0.36 -3.13
N THR A 309 -7.79 0.24 -3.36
CA THR A 309 -7.70 1.66 -3.74
C THR A 309 -8.33 1.90 -5.11
N GLN A 310 -8.07 1.02 -6.07
CA GLN A 310 -8.71 1.09 -7.39
C GLN A 310 -10.23 1.01 -7.28
N HIS A 311 -10.75 0.02 -6.56
CA HIS A 311 -12.18 -0.23 -6.41
C HIS A 311 -12.89 0.88 -5.66
N GLN A 312 -12.22 1.53 -4.72
CA GLN A 312 -12.77 2.69 -4.01
C GLN A 312 -12.86 3.95 -4.90
N ASN A 313 -11.87 4.17 -5.78
CA ASN A 313 -11.70 5.47 -6.45
C ASN A 313 -12.11 5.48 -7.94
N GLN A 314 -12.18 4.32 -8.61
CA GLN A 314 -12.67 4.20 -9.98
C GLN A 314 -14.19 4.40 -10.01
N THR A 315 -14.59 5.66 -10.22
CA THR A 315 -15.99 6.09 -10.39
C THR A 315 -16.24 6.52 -11.83
N VAL A 316 -17.50 6.62 -12.22
CA VAL A 316 -17.93 7.20 -13.50
C VAL A 316 -17.30 8.57 -13.70
N GLN A 317 -17.34 9.41 -12.67
CA GLN A 317 -16.75 10.75 -12.72
C GLN A 317 -15.24 10.69 -12.93
N PHE A 318 -14.53 9.88 -12.14
CA PHE A 318 -13.08 9.75 -12.24
C PHE A 318 -12.66 9.29 -13.64
N VAL A 319 -13.31 8.28 -14.19
CA VAL A 319 -13.01 7.77 -15.53
C VAL A 319 -13.24 8.83 -16.60
N GLU A 320 -14.31 9.62 -16.51
CA GLU A 320 -14.55 10.74 -17.44
C GLU A 320 -13.47 11.83 -17.34
N GLU A 321 -12.95 12.11 -16.15
CA GLU A 321 -11.85 13.04 -15.93
C GLU A 321 -10.55 12.52 -16.54
N MET A 322 -10.27 11.23 -16.40
CA MET A 322 -9.08 10.60 -16.97
C MET A 322 -9.11 10.57 -18.50
N HIS A 323 -10.27 10.31 -19.12
CA HIS A 323 -10.42 10.45 -20.57
C HIS A 323 -10.11 11.88 -21.04
N LYS A 324 -10.61 12.90 -20.32
CA LYS A 324 -10.32 14.31 -20.65
C LYS A 324 -8.85 14.67 -20.46
N LYS A 325 -8.18 14.07 -19.47
CA LYS A 325 -6.78 14.31 -19.15
C LYS A 325 -5.85 13.69 -20.19
N TRP A 326 -6.03 12.41 -20.48
CA TRP A 326 -5.04 11.60 -21.20
C TRP A 326 -5.27 11.54 -22.70
N LEU A 327 -6.51 11.70 -23.19
CA LEU A 327 -6.81 11.56 -24.63
C LEU A 327 -6.55 12.84 -25.45
N ASN A 328 -5.78 13.79 -24.89
CA ASN A 328 -5.21 14.90 -25.67
C ASN A 328 -3.91 14.49 -26.40
N PHE A 329 -3.28 13.39 -25.95
CA PHE A 329 -2.06 12.83 -26.52
C PHE A 329 -0.91 13.84 -26.63
N ASP A 330 -0.75 14.67 -25.59
CA ASP A 330 0.22 15.76 -25.52
C ASP A 330 1.31 15.55 -24.45
N HIS A 331 1.39 14.34 -23.86
CA HIS A 331 2.36 14.03 -22.80
C HIS A 331 3.74 13.76 -23.39
N ALA A 332 3.82 13.03 -24.51
CA ALA A 332 5.08 12.75 -25.18
C ALA A 332 4.94 12.48 -26.67
N LYS A 333 6.06 12.60 -27.39
CA LYS A 333 6.20 12.19 -28.78
C LYS A 333 7.39 11.27 -28.92
N MET A 334 7.15 9.97 -29.07
CA MET A 334 8.20 8.97 -29.17
C MET A 334 7.75 7.73 -29.93
N PRO A 335 8.67 6.99 -30.58
CA PRO A 335 8.34 5.70 -31.19
C PRO A 335 8.04 4.64 -30.13
N ILE A 336 7.39 3.54 -30.53
CA ILE A 336 7.04 2.40 -29.66
C ILE A 336 8.24 1.88 -28.85
N LEU A 337 9.39 1.66 -29.48
CA LEU A 337 10.60 1.20 -28.75
C LEU A 337 11.09 2.22 -27.72
N GLY A 338 10.87 3.52 -27.95
CA GLY A 338 11.20 4.56 -26.97
C GLY A 338 10.32 4.45 -25.72
N CYS A 339 9.04 4.14 -25.89
CA CYS A 339 8.13 3.89 -24.75
C CYS A 339 8.51 2.62 -23.99
N LEU A 340 8.86 1.53 -24.70
CA LEU A 340 9.36 0.30 -24.08
C LEU A 340 10.60 0.56 -23.21
N ASP A 341 11.57 1.33 -23.72
CA ASP A 341 12.78 1.66 -22.96
C ASP A 341 12.46 2.49 -21.70
N MET A 342 11.40 3.31 -21.69
CA MET A 342 10.95 4.04 -20.50
C MET A 342 10.31 3.14 -19.43
N LEU A 343 9.75 2.00 -19.83
CA LEU A 343 9.16 0.99 -18.94
C LEU A 343 10.19 -0.06 -18.48
N ALA A 344 11.46 0.08 -18.83
CA ALA A 344 12.53 -0.87 -18.51
C ALA A 344 12.80 -1.07 -17.01
N THR A 345 12.31 -0.16 -16.15
CA THR A 345 12.42 -0.28 -14.69
C THR A 345 11.07 -0.13 -13.99
N PHE A 346 9.97 -0.13 -14.75
CA PHE A 346 8.63 -0.04 -14.18
C PHE A 346 8.25 -1.39 -13.57
N LEU A 347 7.75 -1.34 -12.33
CA LEU A 347 7.29 -2.48 -11.57
C LEU A 347 5.79 -2.35 -11.31
N ASP A 348 5.02 -3.36 -11.70
CA ASP A 348 3.56 -3.36 -11.57
C ASP A 348 3.13 -3.77 -10.14
N GLU A 349 2.50 -2.84 -9.43
CA GLU A 349 2.03 -3.06 -8.06
C GLU A 349 0.83 -4.01 -7.97
N SER A 350 0.11 -4.21 -9.08
CA SER A 350 -1.11 -5.02 -9.18
C SER A 350 -0.84 -6.50 -9.47
N ASP A 351 0.38 -6.84 -9.91
CA ASP A 351 0.72 -8.18 -10.34
C ASP A 351 1.17 -9.05 -9.14
N PRO A 352 0.48 -10.16 -8.84
CA PRO A 352 0.89 -11.09 -7.79
C PRO A 352 1.97 -12.09 -8.25
N ASP A 353 2.24 -12.20 -9.55
CA ASP A 353 2.97 -13.32 -10.14
C ASP A 353 4.42 -13.00 -10.50
N VAL A 354 4.76 -11.72 -10.70
CA VAL A 354 6.10 -11.27 -11.06
C VAL A 354 6.48 -9.97 -10.34
N ASP A 355 7.75 -9.89 -9.92
CA ASP A 355 8.41 -8.65 -9.46
C ASP A 355 9.49 -8.23 -10.47
N GLU A 356 9.18 -8.37 -11.76
CA GLU A 356 10.09 -8.11 -12.88
C GLU A 356 9.75 -6.82 -13.61
N ALA A 357 10.75 -6.26 -14.30
CA ALA A 357 10.56 -5.06 -15.10
C ALA A 357 9.63 -5.33 -16.31
N ASN A 358 8.69 -4.42 -16.56
CA ASN A 358 7.68 -4.56 -17.60
C ASN A 358 8.25 -4.75 -19.02
N LEU A 359 9.49 -4.29 -19.29
CA LEU A 359 10.19 -4.55 -20.55
C LEU A 359 10.44 -6.04 -20.78
N ILE A 360 10.86 -6.77 -19.74
CA ILE A 360 11.14 -8.20 -19.85
C ILE A 360 9.83 -8.95 -20.14
N HIS A 361 8.78 -8.63 -19.38
CA HIS A 361 7.44 -9.17 -19.56
C HIS A 361 6.91 -8.97 -21.00
N ALA A 362 7.03 -7.75 -21.54
CA ALA A 362 6.59 -7.46 -22.90
C ALA A 362 7.23 -8.39 -23.96
N TYR A 363 8.53 -8.67 -23.85
CA TYR A 363 9.21 -9.58 -24.78
C TYR A 363 8.89 -11.05 -24.50
N GLN A 364 8.70 -11.47 -23.24
CA GLN A 364 8.26 -12.83 -22.90
C GLN A 364 6.89 -13.13 -23.51
N THR A 365 5.91 -12.23 -23.31
CA THR A 365 4.56 -12.36 -23.89
C THR A 365 4.63 -12.44 -25.41
N ALA A 366 5.36 -11.52 -26.04
CA ALA A 366 5.47 -11.47 -27.50
C ALA A 366 6.13 -12.73 -28.10
N GLU A 367 7.21 -13.23 -27.48
CA GLU A 367 7.87 -14.45 -27.95
C GLU A 367 7.01 -15.69 -27.73
N LYS A 368 6.27 -15.77 -26.63
CA LYS A 368 5.36 -16.89 -26.38
C LYS A 368 4.23 -16.95 -27.42
N ILE A 369 3.67 -15.79 -27.79
CA ILE A 369 2.71 -15.71 -28.89
C ILE A 369 3.38 -16.12 -30.21
N ARG A 370 4.61 -15.67 -30.46
CA ARG A 370 5.35 -16.01 -31.69
C ARG A 370 5.61 -17.51 -31.82
N GLU A 371 5.84 -18.19 -30.71
CA GLU A 371 5.98 -19.65 -30.65
C GLU A 371 4.65 -20.37 -30.92
N ASN A 372 3.57 -19.94 -30.25
CA ASN A 372 2.27 -20.59 -30.31
C ASN A 372 1.49 -20.28 -31.61
N HIS A 373 1.71 -19.10 -32.19
CA HIS A 373 0.95 -18.56 -33.31
C HIS A 373 1.84 -17.91 -34.37
N PRO A 374 2.84 -18.61 -34.94
CA PRO A 374 3.80 -18.05 -35.88
C PRO A 374 3.16 -17.45 -37.15
N ASP A 375 1.90 -17.79 -37.44
CA ASP A 375 1.10 -17.27 -38.54
C ASP A 375 0.46 -15.90 -38.28
N LYS A 376 0.56 -15.36 -37.05
CA LYS A 376 -0.11 -14.12 -36.62
C LYS A 376 0.87 -13.05 -36.13
N PRO A 377 1.72 -12.50 -37.02
CA PRO A 377 2.74 -11.50 -36.66
C PRO A 377 2.16 -10.22 -36.02
N TRP A 378 0.91 -9.86 -36.34
CA TRP A 378 0.21 -8.76 -35.70
C TRP A 378 -0.07 -9.02 -34.21
N MET A 379 -0.29 -10.28 -33.82
CA MET A 379 -0.52 -10.65 -32.42
C MET A 379 0.80 -10.69 -31.64
N HIS A 380 1.92 -11.01 -32.30
CA HIS A 380 3.23 -10.89 -31.67
C HIS A 380 3.50 -9.43 -31.28
N LEU A 381 3.17 -8.50 -32.19
CA LEU A 381 3.26 -7.07 -31.88
C LEU A 381 2.28 -6.67 -30.78
N ALA A 382 1.03 -7.15 -30.82
CA ALA A 382 0.06 -6.89 -29.75
C ALA A 382 0.61 -7.33 -28.39
N GLY A 383 1.21 -8.52 -28.30
CA GLY A 383 1.90 -9.00 -27.10
C GLY A 383 3.05 -8.09 -26.65
N LEU A 384 3.81 -7.52 -27.57
CA LEU A 384 4.88 -6.59 -27.20
C LEU A 384 4.35 -5.26 -26.64
N ILE A 385 3.21 -4.78 -27.15
CA ILE A 385 2.76 -3.40 -26.90
C ILE A 385 1.55 -3.26 -25.99
N HIS A 386 0.87 -4.36 -25.62
CA HIS A 386 -0.39 -4.33 -24.86
C HIS A 386 -0.27 -3.48 -23.58
N ASP A 387 0.87 -3.57 -22.92
CA ASP A 387 1.15 -2.94 -21.64
C ASP A 387 1.75 -1.53 -21.71
N LEU A 388 1.98 -0.98 -22.91
CA LEU A 388 2.66 0.33 -23.01
C LEU A 388 1.86 1.49 -22.41
N GLY A 389 0.56 1.31 -22.20
CA GLY A 389 -0.23 2.28 -21.46
C GLY A 389 0.21 2.49 -20.02
N LYS A 390 0.99 1.57 -19.45
CA LYS A 390 1.60 1.69 -18.10
C LYS A 390 2.55 2.89 -17.97
N ILE A 391 2.97 3.47 -19.10
CA ILE A 391 3.78 4.70 -19.14
C ILE A 391 3.14 5.87 -18.38
N MET A 392 1.80 5.88 -18.25
CA MET A 392 1.09 6.88 -17.44
C MET A 392 1.63 6.96 -15.99
N SER A 393 1.98 5.80 -15.40
CA SER A 393 2.56 5.76 -14.05
C SER A 393 3.96 6.37 -13.99
N VAL A 394 4.76 6.19 -15.04
CA VAL A 394 6.09 6.84 -15.18
C VAL A 394 5.94 8.36 -15.25
N TRP A 395 4.82 8.85 -15.80
CA TRP A 395 4.48 10.26 -15.85
C TRP A 395 3.71 10.77 -14.62
N GLY A 396 3.67 9.98 -13.55
CA GLY A 396 3.19 10.39 -12.24
C GLY A 396 1.72 10.07 -11.96
N GLU A 397 1.06 9.26 -12.80
CA GLU A 397 -0.23 8.70 -12.44
C GLU A 397 -0.10 7.62 -11.37
N HIS A 398 -1.11 7.48 -10.51
CA HIS A 398 -1.09 6.43 -9.52
C HIS A 398 -1.30 5.06 -10.17
N GLN A 399 -0.57 4.02 -9.73
CA GLN A 399 -0.68 2.69 -10.34
C GLN A 399 -2.11 2.13 -10.29
N TRP A 400 -2.87 2.35 -9.22
CA TRP A 400 -4.28 1.93 -9.12
C TRP A 400 -5.18 2.51 -10.23
N ALA A 401 -4.80 3.64 -10.81
CA ALA A 401 -5.46 4.29 -11.94
C ALA A 401 -4.86 3.91 -13.31
N VAL A 402 -3.96 2.92 -13.36
CA VAL A 402 -3.24 2.52 -14.57
C VAL A 402 -3.22 1.01 -14.74
N THR A 403 -2.83 0.24 -13.73
CA THR A 403 -2.64 -1.22 -13.81
C THR A 403 -3.72 -2.01 -13.08
N GLY A 404 -3.73 -3.32 -13.26
CA GLY A 404 -4.67 -4.26 -12.64
C GLY A 404 -5.88 -4.59 -13.52
N ASP A 405 -6.60 -5.62 -13.10
CA ASP A 405 -7.84 -6.08 -13.72
C ASP A 405 -8.86 -4.95 -13.87
N THR A 406 -9.57 -4.95 -15.00
CA THR A 406 -10.57 -3.93 -15.34
C THR A 406 -12.00 -4.45 -15.19
N TYR A 407 -12.94 -3.52 -15.01
CA TYR A 407 -14.37 -3.79 -14.97
C TYR A 407 -15.16 -2.55 -15.45
N PRO A 408 -16.43 -2.69 -15.87
CA PRO A 408 -17.25 -1.54 -16.24
C PRO A 408 -17.63 -0.72 -15.00
N VAL A 409 -17.32 0.59 -15.02
CA VAL A 409 -17.89 1.53 -14.05
C VAL A 409 -19.29 1.94 -14.48
N GLY A 410 -20.12 2.44 -13.57
CA GLY A 410 -21.48 2.88 -13.91
C GLY A 410 -22.53 1.76 -13.99
N CYS A 411 -22.19 0.54 -13.56
CA CYS A 411 -23.10 -0.55 -13.20
C CYS A 411 -22.54 -1.30 -11.98
N ALA A 412 -23.37 -2.13 -11.35
CA ALA A 412 -22.98 -2.85 -10.14
C ALA A 412 -21.77 -3.75 -10.37
N PRO A 413 -20.78 -3.77 -9.46
CA PRO A 413 -19.63 -4.67 -9.56
C PRO A 413 -20.08 -6.13 -9.50
N ALA A 414 -19.42 -7.00 -10.25
CA ALA A 414 -19.63 -8.45 -10.21
C ALA A 414 -18.80 -9.12 -9.08
N GLU A 415 -19.19 -10.32 -8.65
CA GLU A 415 -18.45 -11.04 -7.59
C GLU A 415 -17.10 -11.58 -8.04
N SER A 416 -16.90 -11.81 -9.35
CA SER A 416 -15.63 -12.30 -9.90
C SER A 416 -14.53 -11.24 -10.02
N ILE A 417 -14.84 -9.97 -9.75
CA ILE A 417 -13.81 -8.95 -9.63
C ILE A 417 -12.87 -9.36 -8.48
N VAL A 418 -11.57 -9.15 -8.65
CA VAL A 418 -10.56 -9.48 -7.63
C VAL A 418 -10.98 -8.90 -6.27
N TYR A 419 -10.92 -9.70 -5.21
CA TYR A 419 -11.41 -9.37 -3.86
C TYR A 419 -12.93 -9.10 -3.72
N GLY A 420 -13.72 -9.37 -4.76
CA GLY A 420 -15.18 -9.35 -4.76
C GLY A 420 -15.79 -7.99 -4.48
N LYS A 421 -17.13 -7.93 -4.36
CA LYS A 421 -17.85 -6.67 -4.13
C LYS A 421 -17.47 -5.96 -2.84
N ALA A 422 -17.02 -6.69 -1.82
CA ALA A 422 -16.63 -6.11 -0.53
C ALA A 422 -15.47 -5.12 -0.66
N SER A 423 -14.57 -5.33 -1.62
CA SER A 423 -13.45 -4.42 -1.89
C SER A 423 -13.85 -3.05 -2.44
N PHE A 424 -15.10 -2.88 -2.86
CA PHE A 424 -15.65 -1.60 -3.32
C PHE A 424 -16.21 -0.73 -2.17
N GLN A 425 -16.03 -1.14 -0.92
CA GLN A 425 -16.47 -0.36 0.23
C GLN A 425 -15.90 1.07 0.17
N GLY A 426 -16.79 2.06 0.21
CA GLY A 426 -16.42 3.47 0.12
C GLY A 426 -16.42 4.05 -1.30
N ASN A 427 -16.67 3.24 -2.34
CA ASN A 427 -16.93 3.77 -3.68
C ASN A 427 -18.36 4.36 -3.75
N PRO A 428 -18.50 5.66 -4.07
CA PRO A 428 -19.81 6.32 -4.08
C PRO A 428 -20.77 5.82 -5.17
N ASP A 429 -20.26 5.18 -6.23
CA ASP A 429 -21.10 4.67 -7.32
C ASP A 429 -21.81 3.36 -6.97
N VAL A 430 -21.34 2.61 -5.96
CA VAL A 430 -21.96 1.33 -5.56
C VAL A 430 -23.34 1.55 -4.94
N ASP A 431 -23.50 2.61 -4.16
CA ASP A 431 -24.76 2.96 -3.51
C ASP A 431 -25.61 3.94 -4.35
N HIS A 432 -25.13 4.31 -5.54
CA HIS A 432 -25.83 5.24 -6.43
C HIS A 432 -27.07 4.58 -7.06
N GLU A 433 -28.21 5.27 -7.09
CA GLU A 433 -29.51 4.71 -7.53
C GLU A 433 -29.51 4.13 -8.96
N VAL A 434 -28.67 4.69 -9.83
CA VAL A 434 -28.43 4.18 -11.19
C VAL A 434 -27.27 3.17 -11.21
N TYR A 435 -26.05 3.61 -10.87
CA TYR A 435 -24.83 2.82 -11.05
C TYR A 435 -24.73 1.59 -10.15
N GLY A 436 -25.38 1.59 -8.98
CA GLY A 436 -25.47 0.45 -8.08
C GLY A 436 -26.38 -0.69 -8.58
N THR A 437 -27.06 -0.52 -9.72
CA THR A 437 -27.93 -1.55 -10.29
C THR A 437 -27.16 -2.46 -11.28
N PRO A 438 -27.61 -3.71 -11.49
CA PRO A 438 -26.92 -4.65 -12.40
C PRO A 438 -26.72 -4.13 -13.82
N MET A 439 -27.64 -3.30 -14.32
CA MET A 439 -27.57 -2.69 -15.65
C MET A 439 -26.93 -1.30 -15.63
N GLY A 440 -27.01 -0.60 -14.50
CA GLY A 440 -26.40 0.70 -14.37
C GLY A 440 -26.96 1.71 -15.36
N LYS A 441 -26.06 2.44 -16.02
CA LYS A 441 -26.36 3.34 -17.13
C LYS A 441 -26.45 2.65 -18.51
N TYR A 442 -26.27 1.34 -18.58
CA TYR A 442 -26.11 0.59 -19.84
C TYR A 442 -27.39 -0.14 -20.28
N GLN A 443 -27.43 -0.47 -21.57
CA GLN A 443 -28.47 -1.29 -22.16
C GLN A 443 -28.00 -2.74 -22.29
N GLU A 444 -28.95 -3.68 -22.26
CA GLU A 444 -28.67 -5.09 -22.52
C GLU A 444 -28.08 -5.26 -23.92
N LYS A 445 -27.01 -6.05 -24.03
CA LYS A 445 -26.29 -6.34 -25.28
C LYS A 445 -25.80 -5.09 -26.02
N CYS A 446 -25.46 -4.03 -25.28
CA CYS A 446 -24.91 -2.81 -25.87
C CYS A 446 -23.52 -3.02 -26.52
N GLY A 447 -22.82 -4.12 -26.22
CA GLY A 447 -21.45 -4.36 -26.67
C GLY A 447 -20.44 -3.81 -25.69
N LEU A 448 -19.33 -4.55 -25.48
CA LEU A 448 -18.30 -4.09 -24.55
C LEU A 448 -17.66 -2.78 -25.01
N GLU A 449 -17.65 -2.49 -26.32
CA GLU A 449 -17.13 -1.23 -26.85
C GLU A 449 -17.89 0.01 -26.37
N ASN A 450 -19.13 -0.18 -25.90
CA ASN A 450 -20.01 0.88 -25.39
C ASN A 450 -20.03 0.94 -23.85
N LEU A 451 -19.29 0.06 -23.18
CA LEU A 451 -19.07 0.15 -21.74
C LEU A 451 -18.00 1.18 -21.44
N MET A 452 -18.22 1.92 -20.36
CA MET A 452 -17.16 2.73 -19.78
C MET A 452 -16.41 1.86 -18.78
N MET A 453 -15.24 1.39 -19.19
CA MET A 453 -14.36 0.60 -18.35
C MET A 453 -13.68 1.48 -17.32
N THR A 454 -13.24 0.90 -16.19
CA THR A 454 -12.23 1.49 -15.32
C THR A 454 -11.09 2.07 -16.16
N TRP A 455 -10.62 3.27 -15.83
CA TRP A 455 -9.51 3.86 -16.56
C TRP A 455 -8.23 3.07 -16.28
N SER A 456 -7.56 2.60 -17.34
CA SER A 456 -6.36 1.76 -17.25
C SER A 456 -5.47 1.89 -18.49
N HIS A 457 -4.33 1.19 -18.46
CA HIS A 457 -3.44 0.99 -19.59
C HIS A 457 -4.12 0.39 -20.83
N ASP A 458 -5.13 -0.47 -20.67
CA ASP A 458 -5.91 -1.05 -21.79
C ASP A 458 -6.58 0.03 -22.65
N GLU A 459 -7.44 0.86 -22.04
CA GLU A 459 -8.20 1.88 -22.76
C GLU A 459 -7.26 2.94 -23.33
N TYR A 460 -6.30 3.39 -22.54
CA TYR A 460 -5.33 4.38 -23.00
C TYR A 460 -4.49 3.86 -24.19
N MET A 461 -3.97 2.63 -24.12
CA MET A 461 -3.17 2.08 -25.21
C MET A 461 -4.01 1.86 -26.48
N TYR A 462 -5.25 1.38 -26.33
CA TYR A 462 -6.20 1.31 -27.45
C TYR A 462 -6.41 2.69 -28.10
N GLN A 463 -6.67 3.72 -27.30
CA GLN A 463 -6.91 5.06 -27.81
C GLN A 463 -5.66 5.67 -28.46
N VAL A 464 -4.46 5.42 -27.93
CA VAL A 464 -3.17 5.81 -28.55
C VAL A 464 -3.03 5.17 -29.94
N LEU A 465 -3.32 3.88 -30.08
CA LEU A 465 -3.23 3.17 -31.35
C LEU A 465 -4.25 3.67 -32.39
N VAL A 466 -5.48 3.95 -31.95
CA VAL A 466 -6.52 4.53 -32.81
C VAL A 466 -6.14 5.95 -33.24
N ASN A 467 -5.70 6.79 -32.31
CA ASN A 467 -5.28 8.17 -32.60
C ASN A 467 -4.08 8.22 -33.56
N HIS A 468 -3.13 7.30 -33.42
CA HIS A 468 -1.98 7.17 -34.32
C HIS A 468 -2.37 6.72 -35.73
N GLY A 469 -3.50 6.02 -35.88
CA GLY A 469 -3.90 5.38 -37.13
C GLY A 469 -3.16 4.07 -37.39
N SER A 470 -2.99 3.24 -36.34
CA SER A 470 -2.42 1.90 -36.47
C SER A 470 -3.16 1.06 -37.53
N THR A 471 -2.43 0.18 -38.22
CA THR A 471 -2.98 -0.79 -39.16
C THR A 471 -3.10 -2.20 -38.57
N LEU A 472 -2.97 -2.32 -37.24
CA LEU A 472 -3.30 -3.55 -36.53
C LEU A 472 -4.76 -3.97 -36.82
N PRO A 473 -5.04 -5.27 -36.98
CA PRO A 473 -6.40 -5.74 -37.20
C PRO A 473 -7.28 -5.51 -35.97
N ASP A 474 -8.59 -5.46 -36.17
CA ASP A 474 -9.59 -5.22 -35.12
C ASP A 474 -9.40 -6.19 -33.94
N GLU A 475 -9.09 -7.46 -34.20
CA GLU A 475 -8.83 -8.48 -33.19
C GLU A 475 -7.68 -8.10 -32.25
N ALA A 476 -6.61 -7.49 -32.77
CA ALA A 476 -5.47 -7.06 -31.98
C ALA A 476 -5.82 -5.87 -31.08
N LEU A 477 -6.50 -4.86 -31.66
CA LEU A 477 -6.95 -3.69 -30.92
C LEU A 477 -7.95 -4.07 -29.82
N TYR A 478 -8.83 -5.02 -30.12
CA TYR A 478 -9.83 -5.53 -29.18
C TYR A 478 -9.17 -6.35 -28.06
N ALA A 479 -8.17 -7.17 -28.39
CA ALA A 479 -7.39 -7.89 -27.40
C ALA A 479 -6.69 -6.90 -26.45
N ILE A 480 -5.98 -5.89 -26.96
CA ILE A 480 -5.30 -4.86 -26.15
C ILE A 480 -6.31 -4.11 -25.25
N ARG A 481 -7.49 -3.76 -25.77
CA ARG A 481 -8.48 -2.98 -25.01
C ARG A 481 -9.14 -3.73 -23.85
N PHE A 482 -9.14 -5.06 -23.87
CA PHE A 482 -9.90 -5.86 -22.90
C PHE A 482 -9.10 -7.02 -22.29
N HIS A 483 -7.77 -7.02 -22.40
CA HIS A 483 -6.92 -8.09 -21.87
C HIS A 483 -6.88 -8.13 -20.34
N SER A 484 -7.15 -7.00 -19.67
CA SER A 484 -7.30 -6.93 -18.21
C SER A 484 -8.72 -7.22 -17.74
N PHE A 485 -9.70 -7.45 -18.63
CA PHE A 485 -11.11 -7.62 -18.27
C PHE A 485 -11.45 -9.05 -17.81
N TYR A 486 -10.71 -9.55 -16.81
CA TYR A 486 -10.80 -10.91 -16.28
C TYR A 486 -12.20 -11.35 -15.83
N PRO A 487 -13.04 -10.50 -15.22
CA PRO A 487 -14.43 -10.84 -14.93
C PRO A 487 -15.17 -11.35 -16.18
N TYR A 488 -14.95 -10.75 -17.35
CA TYR A 488 -15.60 -11.17 -18.60
C TYR A 488 -14.93 -12.39 -19.24
N HIS A 489 -13.63 -12.30 -19.55
CA HIS A 489 -13.01 -13.33 -20.39
C HIS A 489 -12.74 -14.63 -19.64
N SER A 490 -12.43 -14.56 -18.34
CA SER A 490 -12.10 -15.73 -17.51
C SER A 490 -13.25 -16.24 -16.65
N HIS A 491 -14.15 -15.36 -16.20
CA HIS A 491 -15.23 -15.74 -15.27
C HIS A 491 -16.64 -15.70 -15.88
N ASN A 492 -16.78 -15.20 -17.10
CA ASN A 492 -18.07 -15.05 -17.79
C ASN A 492 -19.09 -14.18 -17.01
N ASP A 493 -18.62 -13.20 -16.25
CA ASP A 493 -19.46 -12.11 -15.76
C ASP A 493 -19.67 -11.04 -16.85
N TYR A 494 -20.61 -10.13 -16.62
CA TYR A 494 -20.97 -9.05 -17.54
C TYR A 494 -21.55 -9.47 -18.91
N LEU A 495 -21.95 -10.75 -19.06
CA LEU A 495 -22.57 -11.25 -20.30
C LEU A 495 -23.88 -10.54 -20.68
N GLN A 496 -24.54 -9.87 -19.74
CA GLN A 496 -25.71 -9.04 -20.04
C GLN A 496 -25.40 -7.87 -21.00
N PHE A 497 -24.13 -7.47 -21.13
CA PHE A 497 -23.70 -6.43 -22.06
C PHE A 497 -23.11 -6.99 -23.36
N GLN A 498 -22.82 -8.30 -23.39
CA GLN A 498 -22.18 -8.98 -24.52
C GLN A 498 -23.07 -8.97 -25.78
N ASN A 499 -22.50 -8.59 -26.92
CA ASN A 499 -23.09 -8.69 -28.25
C ASN A 499 -22.39 -9.77 -29.12
N GLU A 500 -22.82 -9.93 -30.39
CA GLU A 500 -22.24 -10.92 -31.30
C GLU A 500 -20.77 -10.64 -31.67
N ARG A 501 -20.37 -9.36 -31.74
CA ARG A 501 -18.98 -8.96 -32.00
C ARG A 501 -18.09 -9.40 -30.85
N ASP A 502 -18.52 -9.19 -29.61
CA ASP A 502 -17.76 -9.56 -28.41
C ASP A 502 -17.49 -11.06 -28.35
N ILE A 503 -18.46 -11.88 -28.77
CA ILE A 503 -18.31 -13.34 -28.88
C ILE A 503 -17.24 -13.71 -29.92
N GLN A 504 -17.24 -13.02 -31.07
CA GLN A 504 -16.26 -13.25 -32.14
C GLN A 504 -14.85 -12.78 -31.76
N MET A 505 -14.74 -11.73 -30.94
CA MET A 505 -13.47 -11.14 -30.52
C MET A 505 -12.87 -11.81 -29.28
N LYS A 506 -13.68 -12.47 -28.44
CA LYS A 506 -13.21 -13.17 -27.22
C LYS A 506 -12.02 -14.13 -27.47
N PRO A 507 -11.96 -14.91 -28.57
CA PRO A 507 -10.78 -15.73 -28.87
C PRO A 507 -9.46 -14.94 -29.01
N ALA A 508 -9.50 -13.71 -29.52
CA ALA A 508 -8.31 -12.86 -29.62
C ALA A 508 -7.84 -12.38 -28.25
N ILE A 509 -8.77 -12.03 -27.36
CA ILE A 509 -8.47 -11.72 -25.95
C ILE A 509 -7.81 -12.93 -25.28
N MET A 510 -8.39 -14.12 -25.40
CA MET A 510 -7.86 -15.34 -24.80
C MET A 510 -6.47 -15.69 -25.33
N MET A 511 -6.22 -15.50 -26.64
CA MET A 511 -4.91 -15.73 -27.25
C MET A 511 -3.82 -14.85 -26.65
N LEU A 512 -4.12 -13.57 -26.41
CA LEU A 512 -3.20 -12.67 -25.72
C LEU A 512 -3.06 -13.06 -24.25
N ASN A 513 -4.17 -13.28 -23.55
CA ASN A 513 -4.22 -13.59 -22.12
C ASN A 513 -3.45 -14.87 -21.75
N GLU A 514 -3.56 -15.94 -22.54
CA GLU A 514 -2.83 -17.19 -22.32
C GLU A 514 -1.32 -16.96 -22.34
N CYS A 515 -0.82 -16.10 -23.24
CA CYS A 515 0.61 -15.84 -23.35
C CYS A 515 1.08 -14.79 -22.34
N ASP A 516 0.29 -13.75 -22.09
CA ASP A 516 0.53 -12.74 -21.06
C ASP A 516 0.67 -13.41 -19.68
N LEU A 517 -0.31 -14.24 -19.30
CA LEU A 517 -0.31 -14.86 -17.99
C LEU A 517 0.79 -15.92 -17.82
N TYR A 518 0.94 -16.85 -18.78
CA TYR A 518 1.77 -18.04 -18.59
C TYR A 518 3.22 -17.88 -19.10
N SER A 519 3.58 -16.76 -19.73
CA SER A 519 4.98 -16.44 -20.03
C SER A 519 5.72 -15.78 -18.86
N LYS A 520 4.98 -15.42 -17.80
CA LYS A 520 5.55 -14.90 -16.55
C LYS A 520 6.51 -15.91 -15.93
N ASN A 521 7.71 -15.45 -15.57
CA ASN A 521 8.80 -16.29 -15.07
C ASN A 521 9.38 -17.28 -16.12
N ASP A 522 9.23 -17.03 -17.42
CA ASP A 522 10.02 -17.70 -18.47
C ASP A 522 11.46 -17.16 -18.50
N GLU A 523 12.39 -17.87 -19.14
CA GLU A 523 13.78 -17.40 -19.28
C GLU A 523 13.82 -16.01 -19.94
N THR A 524 14.64 -15.11 -19.40
CA THR A 524 14.78 -13.75 -19.94
C THR A 524 15.24 -13.81 -21.41
N PRO A 525 14.48 -13.27 -22.37
CA PRO A 525 14.83 -13.36 -23.78
C PRO A 525 16.03 -12.47 -24.13
N ASP A 526 16.76 -12.83 -25.19
CA ASP A 526 17.80 -11.96 -25.77
C ASP A 526 17.15 -10.79 -26.52
N ILE A 527 16.78 -9.76 -25.77
CA ILE A 527 16.11 -8.56 -26.27
C ILE A 527 16.89 -7.92 -27.42
N ALA A 528 18.24 -7.91 -27.36
CA ALA A 528 19.06 -7.29 -28.39
C ALA A 528 18.93 -8.03 -29.74
N ALA A 529 18.87 -9.37 -29.70
CA ALA A 529 18.63 -10.19 -30.89
C ALA A 529 17.19 -10.07 -31.43
N LEU A 530 16.21 -9.82 -30.56
CA LEU A 530 14.80 -9.70 -30.92
C LEU A 530 14.40 -8.33 -31.46
N LYS A 531 15.06 -7.25 -31.02
CA LYS A 531 14.76 -5.86 -31.42
C LYS A 531 14.57 -5.69 -32.94
N PRO A 532 15.40 -6.24 -33.84
CA PRO A 532 15.20 -6.10 -35.28
C PRO A 532 13.89 -6.70 -35.81
N TYR A 533 13.47 -7.85 -35.27
CA TYR A 533 12.21 -8.49 -35.66
C TYR A 533 11.01 -7.63 -35.26
N TYR A 534 10.97 -7.21 -34.00
CA TYR A 534 9.86 -6.39 -33.49
C TYR A 534 9.83 -4.99 -34.09
N GLN A 535 11.00 -4.38 -34.36
CA GLN A 535 11.04 -3.12 -35.11
C GLN A 535 10.40 -3.26 -36.49
N SER A 536 10.58 -4.38 -37.19
CA SER A 536 9.94 -4.59 -38.50
C SER A 536 8.41 -4.67 -38.41
N LEU A 537 7.87 -5.22 -37.31
CA LEU A 537 6.44 -5.24 -37.05
C LEU A 537 5.93 -3.84 -36.68
N ILE A 538 6.68 -3.09 -35.87
CA ILE A 538 6.36 -1.69 -35.54
C ILE A 538 6.32 -0.85 -36.82
N ASP A 539 7.31 -0.97 -37.69
CA ASP A 539 7.36 -0.25 -38.97
C ASP A 539 6.18 -0.62 -39.89
N GLN A 540 5.67 -1.83 -39.78
CA GLN A 540 4.52 -2.29 -40.56
C GLN A 540 3.18 -1.76 -39.99
N TYR A 541 2.99 -1.82 -38.67
CA TYR A 541 1.67 -1.66 -38.05
C TYR A 541 1.48 -0.37 -37.25
N VAL A 542 2.56 0.22 -36.73
CA VAL A 542 2.55 1.44 -35.90
C VAL A 542 3.80 2.29 -36.24
N PRO A 543 4.00 2.70 -37.51
CA PRO A 543 5.25 3.34 -37.93
C PRO A 543 5.43 4.73 -37.33
N GLY A 544 6.69 5.10 -37.11
CA GLY A 544 7.09 6.48 -36.83
C GLY A 544 6.92 6.91 -35.37
N VAL A 545 6.71 8.21 -35.18
CA VAL A 545 6.59 8.84 -33.86
C VAL A 545 5.12 8.84 -33.45
N VAL A 546 4.83 8.22 -32.32
CA VAL A 546 3.49 8.17 -31.73
C VAL A 546 3.31 9.37 -30.80
N ASN A 547 2.11 9.97 -30.83
CA ASN A 547 1.70 10.96 -29.82
C ASN A 547 1.03 10.21 -28.67
N TRP A 548 1.63 10.31 -27.49
CA TRP A 548 1.20 9.65 -26.26
C TRP A 548 0.43 10.62 -25.38
#